data_AF-A0A940DBU9-F1
#
_entry.id   AF-A0A940DBU9-F1
#
_cell.length_a   1.000
_cell.length_b   1.000
_cell.length_c   1.000
_cell.angle_alpha   90.00
_cell.angle_beta   90.00
_cell.angle_gamma   90.00
#
_symmetry.space_group_name_H-M   'P 1'
#
loop_
_entity.id
_entity.type
_entity.pdbx_description
1 polymer ?
#
loop_
_entity_poly.entity_id
_entity_poly.type
_entity_poly.pdbx_seq_one_letter_code
_entity_poly.pdbx_strand_id
1 'polypeptide(L)' 'MFVKVGATIAMMVLSYFIVYVSWKPLKKKQKKEKVAVVGITLFGLVSGIWLLYDPNLPSPTRIIELIFDPIRYLLE' A
#
# COMPACT_ATOMS: atom_id res chain seq x y z
N MET A 1 -12.25 -19.33 -3.61
CA MET A 1 -12.13 -18.45 -4.79
C MET A 1 -12.98 -17.17 -4.64
N PHE A 2 -14.28 -17.28 -4.37
CA PHE A 2 -15.18 -16.12 -4.17
C PHE A 2 -14.71 -15.11 -3.12
N VAL A 3 -14.17 -15.57 -1.98
CA VAL A 3 -13.66 -14.70 -0.90
C VAL A 3 -12.48 -13.82 -1.38
N LYS A 4 -11.57 -14.37 -2.18
CA LYS A 4 -10.41 -13.62 -2.71
C LYS A 4 -10.84 -12.56 -3.72
N VAL A 5 -11.79 -12.88 -4.59
CA VAL A 5 -12.34 -11.92 -5.57
C VAL A 5 -13.10 -10.80 -4.85
N GLY A 6 -13.95 -11.14 -3.88
CA GLY A 6 -14.67 -10.17 -3.06
C GLY A 6 -13.74 -9.22 -2.31
N ALA A 7 -12.68 -9.77 -1.67
CA ALA A 7 -11.66 -8.96 -1.00
C ALA A 7 -10.89 -8.06 -1.98
N THR A 8 -10.56 -8.54 -3.17
CA THR A 8 -9.90 -7.74 -4.22
C THR A 8 -10.77 -6.55 -4.64
N ILE A 9 -12.06 -6.78 -4.90
CA ILE A 9 -13.01 -5.72 -5.26
C ILE A 9 -13.16 -4.71 -4.12
N ALA A 10 -13.29 -5.20 -2.87
CA ALA A 10 -13.37 -4.34 -1.70
C ALA A 10 -12.12 -3.44 -1.55
N MET A 11 -10.91 -4.00 -1.73
CA MET A 11 -9.66 -3.24 -1.71
C MET A 11 -9.60 -2.16 -2.81
N MET A 12 -10.08 -2.47 -4.02
CA MET A 12 -10.15 -1.48 -5.11
C MET A 12 -11.12 -0.34 -4.78
N VAL A 13 -12.31 -0.66 -4.27
CA VAL A 13 -13.31 0.34 -3.87
C VAL A 13 -12.78 1.22 -2.74
N LEU A 14 -12.15 0.62 -1.73
CA LEU A 14 -11.56 1.35 -0.62
C LEU A 14 -10.45 2.30 -1.10
N SER A 15 -9.55 1.80 -1.96
CA SER A 15 -8.44 2.58 -2.51
C SER A 15 -8.91 3.75 -3.36
N TYR A 16 -9.95 3.54 -4.19
CA TYR A 16 -10.60 4.61 -4.92
C TYR A 16 -11.17 5.68 -3.97
N PHE A 17 -11.83 5.26 -2.89
CA PHE A 17 -12.38 6.18 -1.89
C PHE A 17 -11.29 6.97 -1.17
N ILE A 18 -10.18 6.34 -0.80
CA ILE A 18 -9.02 6.99 -0.18
C ILE A 18 -8.45 8.08 -1.09
N VAL A 19 -8.24 7.77 -2.38
CA VAL A 19 -7.73 8.75 -3.36
C VAL A 19 -8.73 9.88 -3.56
N TYR A 20 -10.02 9.57 -3.70
CA TYR A 20 -11.06 10.56 -3.93
C TYR A 20 -11.25 11.52 -2.74
N VAL A 21 -11.34 10.98 -1.53
CA VAL A 21 -11.46 11.76 -0.29
C VAL A 21 -10.22 12.60 -0.08
N SER A 22 -9.02 12.05 -0.32
CA SER A 22 -7.78 12.80 -0.20
C SER A 22 -7.66 13.90 -1.26
N TRP A 23 -8.20 13.70 -2.46
CA TRP A 23 -8.15 14.73 -3.51
C TRP A 23 -9.00 15.98 -3.24
N LYS A 24 -10.11 15.85 -2.49
CA LYS A 24 -11.00 16.99 -2.16
C LYS A 24 -10.33 18.11 -1.33
N PRO A 25 -9.64 17.83 -0.21
CA PRO A 25 -8.99 18.86 0.61
C PRO A 25 -7.67 19.39 0.01
N LEU A 26 -7.05 18.64 -0.91
CA LEU A 26 -5.78 19.01 -1.54
C LEU A 26 -5.95 20.14 -2.57
N LYS A 27 -5.51 21.36 -2.20
CA LYS A 27 -5.55 22.55 -3.08
C LYS A 27 -4.84 22.28 -4.41
N LYS A 28 -5.32 22.87 -5.52
CA LYS A 28 -4.80 22.71 -6.90
C LYS A 28 -3.25 22.81 -7.05
N LYS A 29 -2.55 23.47 -6.12
CA LYS A 29 -1.07 23.63 -6.14
C LYS A 29 -0.28 22.48 -5.51
N GLN A 30 -0.88 21.57 -4.74
CA GLN A 30 -0.18 20.48 -4.05
C GLN A 30 -0.05 19.21 -4.90
N LYS A 31 0.54 19.35 -6.10
CA LYS A 31 0.71 18.21 -7.05
C LYS A 31 1.57 17.08 -6.47
N LYS A 32 2.59 17.40 -5.66
CA LYS A 32 3.50 16.42 -5.03
C LYS A 32 2.77 15.52 -4.04
N GLU A 33 1.92 16.10 -3.20
CA GLU A 33 1.15 15.35 -2.21
C GLU A 33 0.09 14.46 -2.88
N LYS A 34 -0.52 14.90 -3.99
CA LYS A 34 -1.40 14.06 -4.80
C LYS A 34 -0.69 12.82 -5.35
N VAL A 35 0.54 13.00 -5.83
CA VAL A 35 1.38 11.87 -6.30
C VAL A 35 1.75 10.95 -5.15
N ALA A 36 2.10 11.48 -3.98
CA ALA A 36 2.39 10.66 -2.80
C ALA A 36 1.18 9.84 -2.35
N VAL A 37 -0.02 10.43 -2.28
CA VAL A 37 -1.25 9.72 -1.91
C VAL A 37 -1.55 8.59 -2.90
N VAL A 38 -1.51 8.87 -4.20
CA VAL A 38 -1.76 7.86 -5.24
C VAL A 38 -0.69 6.76 -5.19
N GLY A 39 0.58 7.14 -5.06
CA GLY A 39 1.70 6.21 -4.99
C GLY A 39 1.62 5.26 -3.79
N ILE A 40 1.41 5.80 -2.58
CA ILE A 40 1.28 5.00 -1.36
C ILE A 40 0.04 4.10 -1.42
N THR A 41 -1.08 4.62 -1.93
CA THR A 41 -2.31 3.83 -2.06
C THR A 41 -2.16 2.69 -3.06
N LEU A 42 -1.55 2.93 -4.22
CA LEU A 42 -1.23 1.90 -5.21
C LEU A 42 -0.29 0.85 -4.61
N PHE A 43 0.73 1.28 -3.88
CA PHE A 43 1.68 0.36 -3.25
C PHE A 43 1.00 -0.54 -2.22
N GLY A 44 0.11 0.01 -1.40
CA GLY A 44 -0.72 -0.74 -0.46
C GLY A 44 -1.68 -1.71 -1.14
N LEU A 45 -2.34 -1.28 -2.23
CA LEU A 45 -3.26 -2.12 -3.00
C LEU A 45 -2.54 -3.29 -3.66
N VAL A 46 -1.41 -3.04 -4.32
CA VAL A 46 -0.59 -4.08 -4.96
C VAL A 46 -0.10 -5.07 -3.89
N SER A 47 0.41 -4.58 -2.77
CA SER A 47 0.89 -5.43 -1.67
C SER A 47 -0.23 -6.29 -1.08
N GLY A 48 -1.41 -5.72 -0.85
CA GLY A 48 -2.56 -6.44 -0.30
C GLY A 48 -3.12 -7.51 -1.25
N ILE A 49 -3.20 -7.20 -2.55
CA ILE A 49 -3.59 -8.16 -3.58
C ILE A 49 -2.54 -9.28 -3.65
N TRP A 50 -1.25 -8.94 -3.66
CA TRP A 50 -0.19 -9.93 -3.75
C TRP A 50 -0.25 -10.95 -2.60
N LEU A 51 -0.37 -10.48 -1.36
CA LEU A 51 -0.56 -11.32 -0.16
C LEU A 51 -1.81 -12.19 -0.20
N LEU A 52 -2.90 -11.70 -0.79
CA LEU A 52 -4.16 -12.43 -0.88
C LEU A 52 -4.07 -13.65 -1.81
N TYR A 53 -3.25 -13.56 -2.86
CA TYR A 53 -3.05 -14.65 -3.81
C TYR A 53 -1.93 -15.59 -3.38
N ASP A 54 -0.85 -15.07 -2.77
CA ASP A 54 0.25 -15.86 -2.23
C ASP A 54 0.59 -15.43 -0.79
N PRO A 55 0.16 -16.23 0.21
CA PRO A 55 0.35 -15.91 1.62
C PRO A 55 1.77 -16.20 2.13
N ASN A 56 2.65 -16.79 1.32
CA ASN A 56 4.03 -17.07 1.71
C ASN A 56 4.95 -15.87 1.49
N LEU A 57 4.47 -14.79 0.86
CA LEU A 57 5.26 -13.58 0.72
C LEU A 57 5.43 -12.86 2.06
N PRO A 58 6.64 -12.33 2.33
CA PRO A 58 6.88 -11.51 3.49
C PRO A 58 5.97 -10.28 3.46
N SER A 59 5.32 -10.00 4.59
CA SER A 59 4.50 -8.80 4.74
C SER A 59 5.33 -7.53 4.50
N PRO A 60 4.72 -6.39 4.13
CA PRO A 60 5.44 -5.13 3.96
C PRO A 60 6.30 -4.77 5.18
N THR A 61 5.81 -5.05 6.38
CA THR A 61 6.55 -4.90 7.63
C THR A 61 7.79 -5.80 7.66
N ARG A 62 7.66 -7.05 7.23
CA ARG A 62 8.78 -7.98 7.15
C ARG A 62 9.82 -7.58 6.10
N ILE A 63 9.40 -6.96 4.99
CA ILE A 63 10.30 -6.41 3.98
C ILE A 63 11.10 -5.24 4.58
N ILE A 64 10.43 -4.35 5.32
CA ILE A 64 11.10 -3.25 6.04
C ILE A 64 12.11 -3.83 7.05
N GLU A 65 11.71 -4.82 7.85
CA GLU A 65 12.63 -5.50 8.76
C GLU A 65 13.85 -6.06 8.02
N LEU A 66 13.68 -6.79 6.92
CA LEU A 66 14.79 -7.36 6.14
C LEU A 66 15.77 -6.31 5.61
N ILE A 67 15.30 -5.10 5.30
CA ILE A 67 16.15 -3.98 4.85
C ILE A 67 16.91 -3.36 6.02
N PHE A 68 16.25 -3.22 7.18
CA PHE A 68 16.79 -2.52 8.35
C PHE A 68 17.60 -3.42 9.29
N ASP A 69 17.37 -4.73 9.31
CA ASP A 69 18.10 -5.71 10.11
C ASP A 69 19.63 -5.66 9.88
N PRO A 70 20.15 -5.67 8.64
CA PRO A 70 21.59 -5.55 8.41
C PRO A 70 22.15 -4.19 8.81
N ILE A 71 21.36 -3.11 8.70
CA ILE A 71 21.77 -1.76 9.12
C ILE A 71 21.88 -1.69 10.65
N ARG A 72 20.97 -2.37 11.36
CA ARG A 72 20.98 -2.45 12.81
C ARG A 72 22.22 -3.19 13.33
N TYR A 73 22.60 -4.28 12.68
CA TYR A 73 23.83 -5.02 13.00
C TYR A 73 25.11 -4.19 12.76
N LEU A 74 25.09 -3.25 11.82
CA LEU A 74 26.20 -2.32 11.55
C LEU A 74 26.29 -1.15 12.55
N LEU A 75 25.22 -0.90 13.32
CA LEU A 75 25.09 0.20 14.28
C LEU A 75 25.25 -0.26 15.75
N GLU A 76 25.16 -1.56 16.00
CA GLU A 76 25.57 -2.22 17.27
C GLU A 76 27.08 -2.50 17.28
#